data_AF-A0A7S2SRF2-F1
#
_entry.id   AF-A0A7S2SRF2-F1
#
_cell.length_a   1.000
_cell.length_b   1.000
_cell.length_c   1.000
_cell.angle_alpha   90.00
_cell.angle_beta   90.00
_cell.angle_gamma   90.00
#
_symmetry.space_group_name_H-M   'P 1'
#
loop_
_entity.id
_entity.type
_entity.pdbx_description
1 polymer ?
#
loop_
_entity_poly.entity_id
_entity_poly.type
_entity_poly.pdbx_seq_one_letter_code
_entity_poly.pdbx_strand_id
1 'polypeptide(L)'
;GAVAIELIDVSNIGSLTLTGSPYVEVEIQNKNRESQGTATQWSTKRTSSSPVWNATHFVGPAGYRKQKGDRLNFRVYNSEDVNLLCQVMPICGALIDSSSQDGLVGAADFSLDGIQPEDPRHAKEYVVRVQPVQTPEQSVDSLGSTPLDVLLQSRCELRFRILIPPPTRKRVFFIRHGQSEWNKATEETYNVPKMIDVDHPLSPRGIEQAEKLRMKIRKACNPGPHSTPAQMAEIAEFLSAPLVLSSPLSRALETAMVSLRDHPTAQRNGIKLLSVARELKNLFGLDTIGEMKGDAIAKNVREDLTTRRELQELGADDFDWSSIAIDANDTHDRWWDVIQFPSEKEKHVESLLMHIRMMPERSAVLVGHSLAFRHMMQKYGGTAVSENFKTKKIKNCGVAVVDFDFNHQHFTLGDDGDSIPTPVRSASLLLDSDFMD
;
A
#
# COMPACT_ATOMS: atom_id res chain seq x y z
N GLY A 1 -10.07 15.09 4.82
CA GLY A 1 -10.12 13.76 4.22
C GLY A 1 -10.23 13.98 2.74
N ALA A 2 -9.09 14.01 2.05
CA ALA A 2 -9.08 14.16 0.62
C ALA A 2 -9.70 12.90 0.01
N VAL A 3 -10.62 13.07 -0.93
CA VAL A 3 -11.23 11.98 -1.68
C VAL A 3 -10.39 11.82 -2.95
N ALA A 4 -9.87 10.62 -3.19
CA ALA A 4 -9.20 10.31 -4.46
C ALA A 4 -10.20 9.64 -5.40
N ILE A 5 -10.16 10.00 -6.67
CA ILE A 5 -11.02 9.45 -7.72
C ILE A 5 -10.11 8.72 -8.71
N GLU A 6 -10.30 7.40 -8.80
CA GLU A 6 -9.63 6.57 -9.80
C GLU A 6 -10.59 6.38 -10.99
N LEU A 7 -10.11 6.67 -12.19
CA LEU A 7 -10.89 6.54 -13.42
C LEU A 7 -10.56 5.19 -14.07
N ILE A 8 -11.58 4.34 -14.21
CA ILE A 8 -11.40 2.91 -14.56
C ILE A 8 -11.52 2.71 -16.07
N ASP A 9 -12.45 3.39 -16.73
CA ASP A 9 -12.69 3.27 -18.17
C ASP A 9 -13.36 4.53 -18.74
N VAL A 10 -12.98 4.87 -19.98
CA VAL A 10 -13.54 5.94 -20.81
C VAL A 10 -13.72 5.39 -22.21
N SER A 11 -14.87 4.79 -22.48
CA SER A 11 -15.24 4.35 -23.83
C SER A 11 -16.10 5.41 -24.53
N ASN A 12 -15.73 5.76 -25.77
CA ASN A 12 -16.47 6.62 -26.70
C ASN A 12 -16.64 8.12 -26.30
N ILE A 13 -15.81 8.67 -25.40
CA ILE A 13 -15.85 10.09 -25.02
C ILE A 13 -14.80 10.88 -25.80
N GLY A 14 -15.20 12.00 -26.42
CA GLY A 14 -14.31 12.89 -27.19
C GLY A 14 -13.29 13.63 -26.34
N SER A 15 -13.72 14.18 -25.19
CA SER A 15 -12.84 14.69 -24.14
C SER A 15 -13.59 14.77 -22.81
N LEU A 16 -12.85 14.72 -21.70
CA LEU A 16 -13.38 14.78 -20.34
C LEU A 16 -12.66 15.89 -19.56
N THR A 17 -13.41 16.88 -19.08
CA THR A 17 -12.85 17.89 -18.15
C THR A 17 -13.59 17.81 -16.82
N LEU A 18 -12.83 17.63 -15.74
CA LEU A 18 -13.31 17.68 -14.36
C LEU A 18 -13.16 19.11 -13.85
N THR A 19 -14.24 19.77 -13.46
CA THR A 19 -14.17 21.10 -12.83
C THR A 19 -14.93 21.13 -11.51
N GLY A 20 -14.35 21.77 -10.49
CA GLY A 20 -14.90 21.83 -9.13
C GLY A 20 -13.92 21.27 -8.09
N SER A 21 -13.38 22.15 -7.25
CA SER A 21 -12.22 21.96 -6.34
C SER A 21 -10.86 22.09 -7.06
N PRO A 22 -9.86 22.79 -6.49
CA PRO A 22 -8.91 23.58 -7.28
C PRO A 22 -7.86 22.84 -8.12
N TYR A 23 -7.82 21.50 -8.19
CA TYR A 23 -6.79 20.81 -8.98
C TYR A 23 -7.22 19.41 -9.45
N VAL A 24 -7.69 19.30 -10.71
CA VAL A 24 -7.56 18.08 -11.54
C VAL A 24 -7.55 18.50 -13.02
N GLU A 25 -6.49 18.16 -13.75
CA GLU A 25 -6.44 18.27 -15.22
C GLU A 25 -6.28 16.86 -15.80
N VAL A 26 -7.14 16.52 -16.75
CA VAL A 26 -7.16 15.24 -17.47
C VAL A 26 -7.21 15.60 -18.95
N GLU A 27 -6.17 15.23 -19.70
CA GLU A 27 -6.16 15.32 -21.16
C GLU A 27 -6.29 13.91 -21.74
N ILE A 28 -7.34 13.70 -22.56
CA ILE A 28 -7.57 12.47 -23.32
C ILE A 28 -7.58 12.86 -24.79
N GLN A 29 -6.52 12.51 -25.53
CA GLN A 29 -6.46 12.69 -26.99
C GLN A 29 -6.93 11.43 -27.72
N ASN A 30 -7.98 11.58 -28.53
CA ASN A 30 -8.42 10.57 -29.47
C ASN A 30 -7.62 10.68 -30.79
N LYS A 31 -6.80 9.67 -31.12
CA LYS A 31 -6.01 9.65 -32.36
C LYS A 31 -6.83 9.05 -33.51
N ASN A 32 -7.56 9.92 -34.21
CA ASN A 32 -7.99 9.64 -35.58
C ASN A 32 -7.78 10.89 -36.47
N ARG A 33 -6.51 11.25 -36.74
CA ARG A 33 -6.06 11.84 -38.01
C ARG A 33 -4.53 11.96 -38.09
N GLU A 34 -3.97 11.44 -39.17
CA GLU A 34 -2.69 11.86 -39.71
C GLU A 34 -2.86 13.27 -40.32
N SER A 35 -2.16 14.29 -39.82
CA SER A 35 -1.41 15.28 -40.62
C SER A 35 -0.89 16.48 -39.79
N GLN A 36 0.43 16.66 -39.91
CA GLN A 36 1.24 17.89 -39.93
C GLN A 36 0.83 19.11 -39.09
N GLY A 37 1.60 19.38 -38.04
CA GLY A 37 1.67 20.67 -37.35
C GLY A 37 2.58 20.60 -36.12
N THR A 38 3.58 21.46 -36.03
CA THR A 38 4.66 21.48 -35.03
C THR A 38 4.18 21.78 -33.60
N ALA A 39 4.47 20.87 -32.65
CA ALA A 39 4.51 21.17 -31.21
C ALA A 39 5.42 20.18 -30.46
N THR A 40 6.04 20.68 -29.40
CA THR A 40 7.29 20.26 -28.77
C THR A 40 7.30 18.84 -28.20
N GLN A 41 8.38 18.11 -28.50
CA GLN A 41 8.65 16.71 -28.19
C GLN A 41 9.13 16.53 -26.73
N TRP A 42 8.40 15.76 -25.92
CA TRP A 42 8.98 15.05 -24.76
C TRP A 42 8.90 13.55 -25.04
N SER A 43 10.05 12.89 -25.13
CA SER A 43 10.14 11.46 -25.41
C SER A 43 10.10 10.63 -24.13
N THR A 44 9.13 9.74 -24.00
CA THR A 44 9.30 8.51 -23.22
C THR A 44 9.37 7.33 -24.19
N LYS A 45 10.52 6.66 -24.17
CA LYS A 45 10.89 5.55 -25.04
C LYS A 45 9.88 4.41 -24.89
N ARG A 46 9.28 4.00 -26.01
CA ARG A 46 8.50 2.76 -26.18
C ARG A 46 9.41 1.54 -25.95
N THR A 47 8.99 0.62 -25.10
CA THR A 47 9.29 -0.81 -25.28
C THR A 47 7.98 -1.54 -25.56
N SER A 48 8.01 -2.35 -26.61
CA SER A 48 6.88 -3.03 -27.23
C SER A 48 6.54 -4.33 -26.50
N SER A 49 5.34 -4.43 -25.91
CA SER A 49 4.45 -5.61 -25.90
C SER A 49 3.39 -5.56 -24.77
N SER A 50 2.32 -4.77 -24.94
CA SER A 50 0.94 -5.00 -24.42
C SER A 50 0.09 -3.75 -24.61
N PRO A 51 -1.19 -3.84 -25.01
CA PRO A 51 -2.12 -2.71 -24.97
C PRO A 51 -2.68 -2.62 -23.55
N VAL A 52 -1.96 -1.95 -22.65
CA VAL A 52 -2.52 -1.53 -21.36
C VAL A 52 -3.04 -0.11 -21.54
N TRP A 53 -4.36 0.07 -21.42
CA TRP A 53 -4.96 1.40 -21.28
C TRP A 53 -4.48 2.00 -19.96
N ASN A 54 -3.87 3.18 -20.02
CA ASN A 54 -3.27 3.84 -18.85
C ASN A 54 -4.36 4.27 -17.86
N ALA A 55 -4.50 3.57 -16.74
CA ALA A 55 -5.25 4.05 -15.58
C ALA A 55 -4.49 5.24 -14.96
N THR A 56 -5.13 6.40 -14.85
CA THR A 56 -4.52 7.59 -14.22
C THR A 56 -5.00 7.68 -12.77
N HIS A 57 -4.08 7.53 -11.82
CA HIS A 57 -4.35 7.70 -10.38
C HIS A 57 -4.28 9.19 -10.01
N PHE A 58 -5.36 9.75 -9.47
CA PHE A 58 -5.39 11.14 -8.97
C PHE A 58 -5.49 11.18 -7.45
N VAL A 59 -4.51 11.80 -6.80
CA VAL A 59 -4.53 12.12 -5.36
C VAL A 59 -4.56 13.64 -5.23
N GLY A 60 -5.70 14.20 -4.83
CA GLY A 60 -5.80 15.63 -4.53
C GLY A 60 -4.87 16.03 -3.36
N PRO A 61 -4.48 17.31 -3.25
CA PRO A 61 -3.59 17.75 -2.18
C PRO A 61 -4.17 17.44 -0.79
N ALA A 62 -3.28 17.02 0.12
CA ALA A 62 -3.62 16.74 1.51
C ALA A 62 -4.14 18.02 2.18
N GLY A 63 -5.43 18.06 2.50
CA GLY A 63 -6.07 19.23 3.12
C GLY A 63 -7.54 19.41 2.75
N TYR A 64 -8.02 18.76 1.68
CA TYR A 64 -9.42 18.84 1.32
C TYR A 64 -10.31 18.22 2.43
N ARG A 65 -11.19 19.04 3.00
CA ARG A 65 -12.33 18.57 3.79
C ARG A 65 -13.54 18.69 2.88
N LYS A 66 -14.21 17.56 2.61
CA LYS A 66 -15.52 17.53 1.97
C LYS A 66 -16.41 18.58 2.62
N GLN A 67 -16.80 19.61 1.87
CA GLN A 67 -17.83 20.55 2.30
C GLN A 67 -19.18 20.02 1.80
N LYS A 68 -20.23 20.29 2.56
CA LYS A 68 -21.59 20.00 2.12
C LYS A 68 -21.84 20.80 0.84
N GLY A 69 -22.21 20.13 -0.26
CA GLY A 69 -22.41 20.78 -1.56
C GLY A 69 -21.23 20.74 -2.54
N ASP A 70 -20.17 19.97 -2.26
CA ASP A 70 -19.13 19.72 -3.24
C ASP A 70 -19.68 18.97 -4.47
N ARG A 71 -19.45 19.52 -5.66
CA ARG A 71 -19.90 18.98 -6.95
C ARG A 71 -18.71 18.55 -7.79
N LEU A 72 -18.83 17.39 -8.43
CA LEU A 72 -17.98 17.01 -9.54
C LEU A 72 -18.69 17.40 -10.83
N ASN A 73 -18.13 18.36 -11.56
CA ASN A 73 -18.62 18.74 -12.88
C ASN A 73 -17.85 17.95 -13.94
N PHE A 74 -18.56 17.13 -14.70
CA PHE A 74 -18.02 16.47 -15.87
C PHE A 74 -18.52 17.21 -17.10
N ARG A 75 -17.58 17.72 -17.90
CA ARG A 75 -17.87 18.33 -19.20
C ARG A 75 -17.52 17.36 -20.31
N VAL A 76 -18.45 17.19 -21.24
CA VAL A 76 -18.27 16.38 -22.45
C VAL A 76 -18.31 17.32 -23.65
N TYR A 77 -17.21 17.39 -24.39
CA TYR A 77 -17.11 18.20 -25.60
C TYR A 77 -17.28 17.31 -26.83
N ASN A 78 -17.94 17.84 -27.85
CA ASN A 78 -17.96 17.23 -29.17
C ASN A 78 -16.69 17.64 -29.91
N SER A 79 -16.09 16.71 -30.65
CA SER A 79 -15.02 17.09 -31.58
C SER A 79 -15.55 17.54 -32.95
N GLU A 80 -16.85 17.40 -33.23
CA GLU A 80 -17.50 17.85 -34.47
C GLU A 80 -18.92 18.40 -34.20
N ASP A 81 -19.44 19.28 -35.07
CA ASP A 81 -20.75 19.95 -34.98
C ASP A 81 -21.96 18.99 -34.96
N VAL A 82 -22.13 18.20 -33.90
CA VAL A 82 -23.31 17.35 -33.68
C VAL A 82 -23.97 17.74 -32.36
N ASN A 83 -25.25 18.10 -32.44
CA ASN A 83 -26.08 18.36 -31.26
C ASN A 83 -26.33 17.04 -30.53
N LEU A 84 -25.70 16.80 -29.36
CA LEU A 84 -26.23 15.80 -28.42
C LEU A 84 -26.89 16.46 -27.22
N LEU A 85 -28.02 15.89 -26.80
CA LEU A 85 -28.75 16.29 -25.61
C LEU A 85 -28.36 15.32 -24.48
N CYS A 86 -27.71 15.81 -23.42
CA CYS A 86 -27.33 15.01 -22.26
C CYS A 86 -28.40 15.15 -21.16
N GLN A 87 -29.07 14.05 -20.79
CA GLN A 87 -30.00 14.02 -19.66
C GLN A 87 -29.51 13.02 -18.61
N VAL A 88 -29.20 13.54 -17.42
CA VAL A 88 -28.81 12.76 -16.25
C VAL A 88 -30.07 12.48 -15.43
N MET A 89 -30.52 11.22 -15.39
CA MET A 89 -31.68 10.78 -14.60
C MET A 89 -31.29 10.52 -13.13
N PRO A 90 -32.21 10.65 -12.15
CA PRO A 90 -32.03 11.59 -11.06
C PRO A 90 -31.35 10.98 -9.82
N ILE A 91 -30.29 11.66 -9.37
CA ILE A 91 -30.09 11.97 -7.95
C ILE A 91 -29.89 13.49 -7.73
N CYS A 92 -29.56 14.31 -8.73
CA CYS A 92 -29.40 15.76 -8.57
C CYS A 92 -29.79 16.54 -9.84
N GLY A 93 -30.35 17.74 -9.66
CA GLY A 93 -30.80 18.61 -10.75
C GLY A 93 -29.65 19.09 -11.64
N ALA A 94 -29.82 18.90 -12.95
CA ALA A 94 -28.92 19.39 -13.99
C ALA A 94 -29.46 20.72 -14.57
N LEU A 95 -28.57 21.67 -14.82
CA LEU A 95 -28.82 22.85 -15.65
C LEU A 95 -28.07 22.66 -16.96
N ILE A 96 -28.78 22.78 -18.08
CA ILE A 96 -28.20 22.73 -19.42
C ILE A 96 -28.17 24.17 -19.94
N ASP A 97 -26.98 24.70 -20.18
CA ASP A 97 -26.81 25.96 -20.90
C ASP A 97 -26.52 25.63 -22.37
N SER A 98 -27.48 25.90 -23.25
CA SER A 98 -27.41 25.59 -24.68
C SER A 98 -26.75 26.70 -25.51
N SER A 99 -26.05 27.66 -24.89
CA SER A 99 -25.54 28.86 -25.58
C SER A 99 -24.02 28.93 -25.79
N SER A 100 -23.25 27.92 -25.39
CA SER A 100 -21.77 27.99 -25.48
C SER A 100 -21.26 27.70 -26.90
N GLN A 101 -20.46 28.62 -27.45
CA GLN A 101 -19.80 28.51 -28.76
C GLN A 101 -18.63 27.48 -28.79
N ASP A 102 -18.36 26.78 -27.69
CA ASP A 102 -17.13 26.00 -27.50
C ASP A 102 -17.30 24.48 -27.74
N GLY A 103 -18.36 24.05 -28.43
CA GLY A 103 -18.59 22.63 -28.73
C GLY A 103 -18.96 21.76 -27.50
N LEU A 104 -19.36 22.37 -26.38
CA LEU A 104 -19.85 21.65 -25.21
C LEU A 104 -21.22 21.03 -25.50
N VAL A 105 -21.31 19.71 -25.39
CA VAL A 105 -22.51 18.93 -25.67
C VAL A 105 -23.41 18.83 -24.45
N GLY A 106 -22.80 18.79 -23.27
CA GLY A 106 -23.51 18.72 -22.01
C GLY A 106 -22.56 18.70 -20.83
N ALA A 107 -23.09 19.11 -19.67
CA ALA A 107 -22.42 18.99 -18.39
C ALA A 107 -23.27 18.13 -17.46
N ALA A 108 -22.62 17.22 -16.75
CA ALA A 108 -23.24 16.42 -15.71
C ALA A 108 -22.63 16.82 -14.36
N ASP A 109 -23.48 17.28 -13.45
CA ASP A 109 -23.09 17.57 -12.08
C ASP A 109 -23.49 16.41 -11.18
N PHE A 110 -22.49 15.83 -10.52
CA PHE A 110 -22.73 14.82 -9.50
C PHE A 110 -22.53 15.48 -8.14
N SER A 111 -23.61 15.54 -7.36
CA SER A 111 -23.45 15.79 -5.94
C SER A 111 -22.89 14.55 -5.27
N LEU A 112 -21.84 14.74 -4.48
CA LEU A 112 -21.33 13.72 -3.59
C LEU A 112 -22.14 13.66 -2.27
N ASP A 113 -23.19 14.47 -2.12
CA ASP A 113 -24.09 14.44 -0.98
C ASP A 113 -24.87 13.12 -0.97
N GLY A 114 -24.79 12.38 0.14
CA GLY A 114 -25.42 11.06 0.29
C GLY A 114 -24.49 9.87 0.04
N ILE A 115 -23.30 10.06 -0.55
CA ILE A 115 -22.27 9.03 -0.58
C ILE A 115 -21.64 8.93 0.82
N GLN A 116 -22.21 8.08 1.65
CA GLN A 116 -21.63 7.61 2.90
C GLN A 116 -20.81 6.35 2.57
N PRO A 117 -19.49 6.34 2.80
CA PRO A 117 -18.74 5.09 2.73
C PRO A 117 -19.18 4.22 3.92
N GLU A 118 -20.13 3.32 3.68
CA GLU A 118 -20.65 2.41 4.71
C GLU A 118 -19.60 1.39 5.17
N ASP A 119 -18.57 1.12 4.36
CA ASP A 119 -17.38 0.35 4.75
C ASP A 119 -16.11 0.92 4.10
N PRO A 120 -15.12 1.38 4.90
CA PRO A 120 -13.87 1.92 4.37
C PRO A 120 -12.99 0.92 3.61
N ARG A 121 -13.28 -0.38 3.69
CA ARG A 121 -12.54 -1.44 3.01
C ARG A 121 -13.02 -1.71 1.58
N HIS A 122 -14.19 -1.23 1.21
CA HIS A 122 -14.78 -1.47 -0.10
C HIS A 122 -14.87 -0.16 -0.86
N ALA A 123 -13.90 0.07 -1.74
CA ALA A 123 -14.00 1.15 -2.70
C ALA A 123 -15.19 0.85 -3.64
N LYS A 124 -16.28 1.61 -3.51
CA LYS A 124 -17.46 1.44 -4.38
C LYS A 124 -17.09 1.94 -5.79
N GLU A 125 -17.29 1.08 -6.78
CA GLU A 125 -17.25 1.46 -8.19
C GLU A 125 -18.59 2.14 -8.54
N TYR A 126 -18.49 3.32 -9.14
CA TYR A 126 -19.61 4.08 -9.63
C TYR A 126 -19.57 4.03 -11.16
N VAL A 127 -20.71 3.64 -11.74
CA VAL A 127 -20.88 3.57 -13.18
C VAL A 127 -21.90 4.62 -13.59
N VAL A 128 -21.45 5.61 -14.33
CA VAL A 128 -22.32 6.62 -14.95
C VAL A 128 -22.56 6.22 -16.39
N ARG A 129 -23.82 5.95 -16.72
CA ARG A 129 -24.26 5.65 -18.09
C ARG A 129 -24.89 6.90 -18.68
N VAL A 130 -24.31 7.42 -19.75
CA VAL A 130 -24.92 8.50 -20.53
C VAL A 130 -25.75 7.86 -21.64
N GLN A 131 -27.05 8.12 -21.64
CA GLN A 131 -27.95 7.68 -22.70
C GLN A 131 -28.37 8.89 -23.54
N PRO A 132 -28.40 8.78 -24.87
CA PRO A 132 -28.98 9.80 -25.73
C PRO A 132 -30.48 9.92 -25.42
N VAL A 133 -30.96 11.14 -25.26
CA VAL A 133 -32.39 11.41 -25.13
C VAL A 133 -33.04 11.22 -26.49
N GLN A 134 -33.96 10.26 -26.60
CA GLN A 134 -34.86 10.22 -27.75
C GLN A 134 -35.86 11.37 -27.60
N THR A 135 -35.76 12.39 -28.44
CA THR A 135 -36.76 13.45 -28.49
C THR A 135 -38.08 12.86 -29.03
N PRO A 136 -39.23 13.08 -28.36
CA PRO A 136 -40.51 12.46 -28.76
C PRO A 136 -41.06 12.86 -30.14
N GLU A 137 -40.43 13.81 -30.85
CA GLU A 137 -41.03 14.49 -32.01
C GLU A 137 -40.51 14.06 -33.38
N GLN A 138 -39.68 13.01 -33.50
CA GLN A 138 -39.28 12.49 -34.80
C GLN A 138 -39.85 11.08 -35.03
N SER A 139 -41.09 11.03 -35.54
CA SER A 139 -41.61 9.85 -36.24
C SER A 139 -40.82 9.69 -37.55
N VAL A 140 -39.70 8.98 -37.49
CA VAL A 140 -38.89 8.62 -38.65
C VAL A 140 -39.56 7.45 -39.36
N ASP A 141 -40.61 7.75 -40.13
CA ASP A 141 -41.03 6.87 -41.21
C ASP A 141 -40.18 7.17 -42.44
N SER A 142 -39.37 6.18 -42.83
CA SER A 142 -38.72 6.01 -44.13
C SER A 142 -37.70 7.07 -44.56
N LEU A 143 -36.40 6.81 -44.31
CA LEU A 143 -35.33 6.77 -45.33
C LEU A 143 -33.99 6.45 -44.65
N GLY A 144 -33.34 5.37 -45.09
CA GLY A 144 -31.97 4.91 -44.80
C GLY A 144 -31.26 5.45 -43.54
N SER A 145 -31.07 4.58 -42.54
CA SER A 145 -30.21 4.85 -41.38
C SER A 145 -28.86 5.39 -41.84
N THR A 146 -28.57 6.63 -41.47
CA THR A 146 -27.28 7.25 -41.78
C THR A 146 -26.22 6.68 -40.83
N PRO A 147 -24.91 6.73 -41.18
CA PRO A 147 -23.83 6.36 -40.25
C PRO A 147 -23.88 7.12 -38.92
N LEU A 148 -24.57 8.26 -38.86
CA LEU A 148 -24.81 9.06 -37.67
C LEU A 148 -25.77 8.37 -36.66
N ASP A 149 -26.75 7.60 -37.14
CA ASP A 149 -27.70 6.87 -36.29
C ASP A 149 -27.02 5.71 -35.53
N VAL A 150 -25.92 5.19 -36.08
CA VAL A 150 -25.08 4.17 -35.44
C VAL A 150 -24.21 4.78 -34.34
N LEU A 151 -23.73 6.02 -34.54
CA LEU A 151 -22.95 6.74 -33.51
C LEU A 151 -23.83 7.15 -32.32
N LEU A 152 -25.08 7.55 -32.56
CA LEU A 152 -26.06 7.89 -31.52
C LEU A 152 -26.52 6.69 -30.67
N GLN A 153 -26.16 5.45 -31.03
CA GLN A 153 -26.41 4.27 -30.19
C GLN A 153 -25.23 3.92 -29.27
N SER A 154 -24.12 4.65 -29.37
CA SER A 154 -22.93 4.40 -28.57
C SER A 154 -23.19 4.79 -27.11
N ARG A 155 -23.40 3.79 -26.25
CA ARG A 155 -23.45 4.02 -24.80
C ARG A 155 -22.06 4.45 -24.34
N CYS A 156 -21.94 5.66 -23.81
CA CYS A 156 -20.78 6.05 -23.02
C CYS A 156 -20.97 5.56 -21.59
N GLU A 157 -19.98 4.81 -21.11
CA GLU A 157 -19.90 4.37 -19.72
C GLU A 157 -18.66 5.01 -19.10
N LEU A 158 -18.89 5.86 -18.10
CA LEU A 158 -17.82 6.40 -17.27
C LEU A 158 -17.80 5.61 -15.97
N ARG A 159 -16.66 4.95 -15.71
CA ARG A 159 -16.45 4.20 -14.47
C ARG A 159 -15.42 4.92 -13.60
N PHE A 160 -15.80 5.21 -12.37
CA PHE A 160 -14.87 5.77 -11.40
C PHE A 160 -15.03 5.13 -10.03
N ARG A 161 -13.96 5.13 -9.24
CA ARG A 161 -13.93 4.60 -7.90
C ARG A 161 -13.54 5.70 -6.92
N ILE A 162 -14.34 5.82 -5.87
CA ILE A 162 -14.05 6.72 -4.76
C ILE A 162 -13.15 5.97 -3.79
N LEU A 163 -11.91 6.43 -3.67
CA LEU A 163 -10.94 5.91 -2.72
C LEU A 163 -11.05 6.66 -1.40
N ILE A 164 -11.18 5.91 -0.33
CA ILE A 164 -11.15 6.46 1.02
C ILE A 164 -9.69 6.62 1.38
N PRO A 165 -9.26 7.83 1.77
CA PRO A 165 -7.87 8.05 2.10
C PRO A 165 -7.48 7.13 3.26
N PRO A 166 -6.29 6.49 3.18
CA PRO A 166 -5.77 5.70 4.29
C PRO A 166 -5.76 6.52 5.60
N PRO A 167 -5.97 5.87 6.76
CA PRO A 167 -5.83 6.53 8.05
C PRO A 167 -4.48 7.23 8.16
N THR A 168 -4.47 8.50 8.53
CA THR A 168 -3.25 9.29 8.68
C THR A 168 -2.48 8.97 9.95
N ARG A 169 -3.10 8.32 10.93
CA ARG A 169 -2.42 7.79 12.11
C ARG A 169 -2.31 6.29 12.01
N LYS A 170 -1.11 5.78 12.19
CA LYS A 170 -0.81 4.34 12.15
C LYS A 170 -0.09 3.91 13.40
N ARG A 171 -0.33 2.68 13.86
CA ARG A 171 0.47 2.02 14.89
C ARG A 171 1.08 0.75 14.34
N VAL A 172 2.40 0.65 14.33
CA VAL A 172 3.10 -0.56 13.84
C VAL A 172 3.86 -1.22 14.97
N PHE A 173 3.65 -2.52 15.12
CA PHE A 173 4.38 -3.39 16.03
C PHE A 173 5.55 -4.03 15.28
N PHE A 174 6.72 -3.42 15.37
CA PHE A 174 7.94 -3.91 14.75
C PHE A 174 8.54 -5.05 15.55
N ILE A 175 8.75 -6.20 14.90
CA ILE A 175 9.45 -7.34 15.48
C ILE A 175 10.77 -7.51 14.74
N ARG A 176 11.90 -7.44 15.47
CA ARG A 176 13.19 -7.83 14.89
C ARG A 176 13.25 -9.35 14.82
N HIS A 177 13.71 -9.89 13.69
CA HIS A 177 13.98 -11.33 13.56
C HIS A 177 14.88 -11.91 14.68
N GLY A 178 14.82 -13.22 14.89
CA GLY A 178 15.73 -13.99 15.75
C GLY A 178 17.17 -13.97 15.25
N GLN A 179 18.12 -14.55 16.00
CA GLN A 179 19.49 -14.69 15.52
C GLN A 179 19.53 -15.52 14.22
N SER A 180 20.13 -14.99 13.16
CA SER A 180 20.39 -15.76 11.93
C SER A 180 21.72 -16.50 11.97
N GLU A 181 21.91 -17.46 11.06
CA GLU A 181 23.22 -18.08 10.84
C GLU A 181 24.28 -17.03 10.45
N TRP A 182 23.90 -15.97 9.73
CA TRP A 182 24.79 -14.82 9.47
C TRP A 182 25.22 -14.09 10.75
N ASN A 183 24.29 -13.80 11.66
CA ASN A 183 24.62 -13.13 12.92
C ASN A 183 25.56 -13.98 13.76
N LYS A 184 25.29 -15.28 13.85
CA LYS A 184 26.17 -16.25 14.51
C LYS A 184 27.55 -16.32 13.84
N ALA A 185 27.60 -16.31 12.51
CA ALA A 185 28.84 -16.31 11.75
C ALA A 185 29.67 -15.04 12.01
N THR A 186 29.03 -13.87 12.06
CA THR A 186 29.69 -12.57 12.18
C THR A 186 30.07 -12.22 13.63
N GLU A 187 29.19 -12.52 14.59
CA GLU A 187 29.32 -12.05 15.98
C GLU A 187 29.97 -13.10 16.90
N GLU A 188 29.82 -14.40 16.60
CA GLU A 188 30.25 -15.46 17.52
C GLU A 188 31.43 -16.28 16.96
N THR A 189 31.38 -16.66 15.68
CA THR A 189 32.32 -17.68 15.14
C THR A 189 33.36 -17.14 14.14
N TYR A 190 33.17 -15.93 13.60
CA TYR A 190 34.00 -15.33 12.54
C TYR A 190 34.23 -16.26 11.33
N ASN A 191 33.21 -17.04 10.96
CA ASN A 191 33.30 -18.05 9.89
C ASN A 191 33.08 -17.41 8.51
N VAL A 192 34.17 -17.02 7.84
CA VAL A 192 34.16 -16.33 6.55
C VAL A 192 33.41 -17.09 5.44
N PRO A 193 33.59 -18.41 5.24
CA PRO A 193 32.81 -19.16 4.25
C PRO A 193 31.29 -19.02 4.44
N LYS A 194 30.80 -19.14 5.67
CA LYS A 194 29.38 -18.92 5.99
C LYS A 194 28.94 -17.47 5.80
N MET A 195 29.87 -16.52 5.74
CA MET A 195 29.56 -15.11 5.44
C MET A 195 29.51 -14.83 3.92
N ILE A 196 29.59 -15.84 3.06
CA ILE A 196 29.47 -15.67 1.61
C ILE A 196 28.08 -16.09 1.11
N ASP A 197 27.34 -16.88 1.88
CA ASP A 197 26.01 -17.33 1.52
C ASP A 197 24.99 -16.15 1.51
N VAL A 198 23.83 -16.40 0.93
CA VAL A 198 22.73 -15.43 0.82
C VAL A 198 21.55 -15.91 1.65
N ASP A 199 20.63 -14.98 1.94
CA ASP A 199 19.36 -15.24 2.63
C ASP A 199 19.42 -16.22 3.82
N HIS A 200 20.25 -15.92 4.82
CA HIS A 200 20.46 -16.88 5.89
C HIS A 200 19.19 -17.11 6.71
N PRO A 201 18.87 -18.37 7.05
CA PRO A 201 17.78 -18.69 7.95
C PRO A 201 18.16 -18.38 9.41
N LEU A 202 17.23 -18.63 10.31
CA LEU A 202 17.48 -18.61 11.75
C LEU A 202 18.50 -19.67 12.16
N SER A 203 19.33 -19.29 13.13
CA SER A 203 20.16 -20.24 13.87
C SER A 203 19.31 -21.02 14.87
N PRO A 204 19.82 -22.11 15.47
CA PRO A 204 19.14 -22.82 16.55
C PRO A 204 18.70 -21.89 17.69
N ARG A 205 19.58 -20.95 18.08
CA ARG A 205 19.28 -19.92 19.08
C ARG A 205 18.22 -18.93 18.59
N GLY A 206 18.19 -18.62 17.30
CA GLY A 206 17.14 -17.80 16.69
C GLY A 206 15.75 -18.44 16.78
N ILE A 207 15.67 -19.75 16.55
CA ILE A 207 14.45 -20.53 16.72
C ILE A 207 13.97 -20.49 18.17
N GLU A 208 14.86 -20.72 19.14
CA GLU A 208 14.51 -20.59 20.57
C GLU A 208 14.02 -19.18 20.93
N GLN A 209 14.63 -18.13 20.36
CA GLN A 209 14.20 -16.75 20.57
C GLN A 209 12.79 -16.51 20.03
N ALA A 210 12.49 -17.02 18.83
CA ALA A 210 11.17 -16.90 18.22
C ALA A 210 10.11 -17.68 19.01
N GLU A 211 10.43 -18.88 19.50
CA GLU A 211 9.53 -19.67 20.34
C GLU A 211 9.30 -19.01 21.71
N LYS A 212 10.34 -18.44 22.33
CA LYS A 212 10.17 -17.63 23.56
C LYS A 212 9.23 -16.46 23.34
N LEU A 213 9.32 -15.78 22.19
CA LEU A 213 8.37 -14.72 21.82
C LEU A 213 6.95 -15.27 21.65
N ARG A 214 6.78 -16.43 21.00
CA ARG A 214 5.48 -17.10 20.90
C ARG A 214 4.85 -17.34 22.27
N MET A 215 5.63 -17.90 23.20
CA MET A 215 5.15 -18.18 24.56
C MET A 215 4.70 -16.91 25.27
N LYS A 216 5.40 -15.79 25.07
CA LYS A 216 4.97 -14.47 25.57
C LYS A 216 3.65 -14.02 24.93
N ILE A 217 3.49 -14.19 23.61
CA ILE A 217 2.26 -13.84 22.88
C ILE A 217 1.08 -14.69 23.38
N ARG A 218 1.28 -16.01 23.54
CA ARG A 218 0.27 -16.92 24.08
C ARG A 218 -0.14 -16.58 25.51
N LYS A 219 0.83 -16.22 26.37
CA LYS A 219 0.56 -15.71 27.73
C LYS A 219 -0.22 -14.39 27.67
N ALA A 220 0.09 -13.52 26.72
CA ALA A 220 -0.59 -12.24 26.52
C ALA A 220 -2.06 -12.41 26.05
N CYS A 221 -2.40 -13.50 25.36
CA CYS A 221 -3.79 -13.85 25.05
C CYS A 221 -4.64 -14.20 26.29
N ASN A 222 -4.00 -14.60 27.39
CA ASN A 222 -4.65 -14.94 28.66
C ASN A 222 -3.95 -14.20 29.80
N PRO A 223 -4.11 -12.87 29.86
CA PRO A 223 -3.34 -12.06 30.78
C PRO A 223 -3.64 -12.42 32.23
N GLY A 224 -2.58 -12.49 33.04
CA GLY A 224 -2.69 -12.79 34.46
C GLY A 224 -3.24 -11.61 35.27
N PRO A 225 -3.56 -11.83 36.56
CA PRO A 225 -4.15 -10.80 37.43
C PRO A 225 -3.22 -9.60 37.72
N HIS A 226 -1.94 -9.68 37.36
CA HIS A 226 -0.94 -8.64 37.62
C HIS A 226 -0.71 -7.67 36.45
N SER A 227 -1.35 -7.88 35.31
CA SER A 227 -1.21 -6.95 34.17
C SER A 227 -1.93 -5.63 34.45
N THR A 228 -1.24 -4.51 34.25
CA THR A 228 -1.86 -3.19 34.41
C THR A 228 -2.82 -2.89 33.24
N PRO A 229 -3.85 -2.03 33.43
CA PRO A 229 -4.79 -1.68 32.37
C PRO A 229 -4.13 -1.12 31.10
N ALA A 230 -3.03 -0.37 31.23
CA ALA A 230 -2.29 0.19 30.10
C ALA A 230 -1.63 -0.92 29.27
N GLN A 231 -0.97 -1.86 29.93
CA GLN A 231 -0.34 -3.01 29.26
C GLN A 231 -1.39 -3.87 28.56
N MET A 232 -2.57 -4.02 29.16
CA MET A 232 -3.69 -4.74 28.56
C MET A 232 -4.23 -4.09 27.31
N ALA A 233 -4.31 -2.75 27.29
CA ALA A 233 -4.71 -2.03 26.09
C ALA A 233 -3.68 -2.23 24.95
N GLU A 234 -2.39 -2.13 25.23
CA GLU A 234 -1.34 -2.31 24.22
C GLU A 234 -1.27 -3.76 23.70
N ILE A 235 -1.39 -4.75 24.58
CA ILE A 235 -1.47 -6.16 24.22
C ILE A 235 -2.71 -6.45 23.39
N ALA A 236 -3.87 -5.91 23.80
CA ALA A 236 -5.11 -6.09 23.04
C ALA A 236 -5.00 -5.49 21.63
N GLU A 237 -4.33 -4.35 21.49
CA GLU A 237 -4.10 -3.75 20.18
C GLU A 237 -3.10 -4.52 19.32
N PHE A 238 -2.02 -5.07 19.92
CA PHE A 238 -1.11 -5.99 19.23
C PHE A 238 -1.88 -7.19 18.68
N LEU A 239 -2.62 -7.90 19.55
CA LEU A 239 -3.37 -9.11 19.19
C LEU A 239 -4.53 -8.86 18.23
N SER A 240 -5.06 -7.63 18.18
CA SER A 240 -6.12 -7.23 17.25
C SER A 240 -5.61 -6.52 16.00
N ALA A 241 -4.30 -6.36 15.83
CA ALA A 241 -3.73 -5.78 14.62
C ALA A 241 -4.22 -6.57 13.38
N PRO A 242 -4.93 -5.93 12.43
CA PRO A 242 -5.63 -6.62 11.33
C PRO A 242 -4.71 -7.16 10.23
N LEU A 243 -3.42 -6.78 10.25
CA LEU A 243 -2.44 -7.12 9.23
C LEU A 243 -1.14 -7.59 9.87
N VAL A 244 -0.58 -8.68 9.33
CA VAL A 244 0.76 -9.18 9.66
C VAL A 244 1.61 -9.14 8.40
N LEU A 245 2.70 -8.39 8.47
CA LEU A 245 3.69 -8.21 7.42
C LEU A 245 5.00 -8.88 7.82
N SER A 246 5.71 -9.42 6.85
CA SER A 246 7.09 -9.90 7.03
C SER A 246 7.98 -9.44 5.89
N SER A 247 9.22 -9.13 6.21
CA SER A 247 10.30 -9.17 5.21
C SER A 247 10.34 -10.55 4.55
N PRO A 248 10.62 -10.63 3.24
CA PRO A 248 10.72 -11.89 2.51
C PRO A 248 12.00 -12.68 2.80
N LEU A 249 12.97 -12.12 3.52
CA LEU A 249 14.18 -12.83 3.90
C LEU A 249 13.86 -13.96 4.89
N SER A 250 14.45 -15.14 4.68
CA SER A 250 14.10 -16.40 5.35
C SER A 250 14.07 -16.27 6.88
N ARG A 251 15.12 -15.68 7.48
CA ARG A 251 15.15 -15.41 8.94
C ARG A 251 13.98 -14.59 9.49
N ALA A 252 13.48 -13.62 8.71
CA ALA A 252 12.36 -12.78 9.15
C ALA A 252 11.04 -13.55 9.01
N LEU A 253 10.85 -14.24 7.89
CA LEU A 253 9.65 -15.06 7.68
C LEU A 253 9.56 -16.23 8.66
N GLU A 254 10.67 -16.93 8.92
CA GLU A 254 10.75 -17.98 9.95
C GLU A 254 10.42 -17.42 11.33
N THR A 255 10.98 -16.24 11.69
CA THR A 255 10.62 -15.59 12.96
C THR A 255 9.12 -15.32 13.01
N ALA A 256 8.54 -14.79 11.93
CA ALA A 256 7.12 -14.49 11.85
C ALA A 256 6.27 -15.76 12.01
N MET A 257 6.58 -16.82 11.27
CA MET A 257 5.84 -18.08 11.31
C MET A 257 5.94 -18.75 12.68
N VAL A 258 7.13 -18.81 13.29
CA VAL A 258 7.31 -19.45 14.61
C VAL A 258 6.69 -18.60 15.72
N SER A 259 6.99 -17.30 15.77
CA SER A 259 6.55 -16.45 16.89
C SER A 259 5.07 -16.07 16.82
N LEU A 260 4.50 -15.91 15.63
CA LEU A 260 3.13 -15.45 15.43
C LEU A 260 2.15 -16.58 15.10
N ARG A 261 2.53 -17.87 15.19
CA ARG A 261 1.59 -18.98 14.91
C ARG A 261 0.35 -19.02 15.81
N ASP A 262 0.43 -18.41 17.00
CA ASP A 262 -0.70 -18.26 17.94
C ASP A 262 -1.37 -16.88 17.83
N HIS A 263 -0.91 -16.00 16.92
CA HIS A 263 -1.47 -14.67 16.73
C HIS A 263 -2.79 -14.76 15.93
N PRO A 264 -3.92 -14.21 16.42
CA PRO A 264 -5.23 -14.39 15.79
C PRO A 264 -5.31 -13.94 14.33
N THR A 265 -4.57 -12.89 13.96
CA THR A 265 -4.52 -12.40 12.58
C THR A 265 -3.66 -13.27 11.68
N ALA A 266 -2.53 -13.80 12.17
CA ALA A 266 -1.69 -14.67 11.35
C ALA A 266 -2.42 -15.98 11.01
N GLN A 267 -3.20 -16.51 11.96
CA GLN A 267 -4.01 -17.72 11.74
C GLN A 267 -5.18 -17.47 10.77
N ARG A 268 -5.85 -16.32 10.86
CA ARG A 268 -7.06 -16.04 10.05
C ARG A 268 -6.75 -15.48 8.67
N ASN A 269 -5.80 -14.56 8.59
CA ASN A 269 -5.52 -13.76 7.40
C ASN A 269 -4.15 -14.09 6.78
N GLY A 270 -3.34 -14.90 7.46
CA GLY A 270 -1.98 -15.22 7.02
C GLY A 270 -0.97 -14.10 7.30
N ILE A 271 0.18 -14.23 6.64
CA ILE A 271 1.30 -13.28 6.66
C ILE A 271 1.53 -12.80 5.23
N LYS A 272 1.60 -11.48 5.05
CA LYS A 272 1.92 -10.88 3.76
C LYS A 272 3.39 -10.51 3.67
N LEU A 273 4.06 -10.95 2.61
CA LEU A 273 5.44 -10.58 2.35
C LEU A 273 5.52 -9.15 1.80
N LEU A 274 6.51 -8.40 2.27
CA LEU A 274 6.75 -7.02 1.88
C LEU A 274 8.21 -6.83 1.49
N SER A 275 8.50 -6.74 0.19
CA SER A 275 9.84 -6.58 -0.38
C SER A 275 10.62 -5.41 0.20
N VAL A 276 9.94 -4.28 0.44
CA VAL A 276 10.51 -3.06 1.02
C VAL A 276 10.77 -3.14 2.51
N ALA A 277 10.41 -4.26 3.18
CA ALA A 277 10.77 -4.50 4.57
C ALA A 277 12.11 -5.26 4.74
N ARG A 278 12.78 -5.61 3.64
CA ARG A 278 14.08 -6.31 3.67
C ARG A 278 15.17 -5.48 4.36
N GLU A 279 16.23 -6.15 4.84
CA GLU A 279 17.33 -5.46 5.53
C GLU A 279 18.10 -4.51 4.58
N LEU A 280 18.59 -3.39 5.14
CA LEU A 280 19.47 -2.49 4.40
C LEU A 280 20.87 -3.12 4.24
N LYS A 281 21.41 -3.03 3.02
CA LYS A 281 22.70 -3.65 2.70
C LYS A 281 23.85 -2.92 3.37
N ASN A 282 24.69 -3.64 4.10
CA ASN A 282 26.00 -3.13 4.54
C ASN A 282 27.05 -3.34 3.44
N LEU A 283 28.17 -2.60 3.52
CA LEU A 283 29.21 -2.56 2.47
C LEU A 283 29.73 -3.94 2.02
N PHE A 284 29.53 -4.99 2.82
CA PHE A 284 29.98 -6.36 2.55
C PHE A 284 28.95 -7.46 2.87
N GLY A 285 27.68 -7.10 3.13
CA GLY A 285 26.66 -8.10 3.51
C GLY A 285 25.98 -8.70 2.28
N LEU A 286 26.16 -10.00 2.03
CA LEU A 286 25.39 -10.75 1.02
C LEU A 286 24.05 -11.24 1.55
N ASP A 287 23.88 -11.27 2.88
CA ASP A 287 22.67 -11.69 3.60
C ASP A 287 21.38 -10.86 3.33
N THR A 288 21.47 -9.79 2.54
CA THR A 288 20.32 -8.99 2.08
C THR A 288 19.86 -9.36 0.67
N ILE A 289 20.55 -10.28 0.01
CA ILE A 289 20.19 -10.84 -1.29
C ILE A 289 19.22 -11.99 -1.03
N GLY A 290 18.04 -11.93 -1.63
CA GLY A 290 17.09 -13.04 -1.59
C GLY A 290 17.55 -14.19 -2.47
N GLU A 291 17.28 -15.42 -2.06
CA GLU A 291 17.51 -16.61 -2.87
C GLU A 291 16.30 -16.94 -3.76
N MET A 292 15.09 -16.65 -3.26
CA MET A 292 13.83 -17.10 -3.87
C MET A 292 12.84 -15.94 -4.12
N LYS A 293 11.81 -16.22 -4.91
CA LYS A 293 10.74 -15.28 -5.31
C LYS A 293 9.36 -15.91 -5.17
N GLY A 294 8.36 -15.06 -4.95
CA GLY A 294 6.95 -15.46 -4.87
C GLY A 294 6.74 -16.62 -3.89
N ASP A 295 5.89 -17.56 -4.28
CA ASP A 295 5.49 -18.70 -3.44
C ASP A 295 6.64 -19.64 -3.06
N ALA A 296 7.76 -19.62 -3.81
CA ALA A 296 8.92 -20.45 -3.50
C ALA A 296 9.54 -20.09 -2.14
N ILE A 297 9.45 -18.82 -1.72
CA ILE A 297 9.92 -18.35 -0.41
C ILE A 297 9.16 -19.09 0.70
N ALA A 298 7.81 -19.10 0.62
CA ALA A 298 6.96 -19.75 1.62
C ALA A 298 7.18 -21.27 1.64
N LYS A 299 7.35 -21.89 0.47
CA LYS A 299 7.64 -23.33 0.36
C LYS A 299 8.96 -23.67 1.06
N ASN A 300 10.03 -22.94 0.76
CA ASN A 300 11.34 -23.19 1.35
C ASN A 300 11.36 -23.02 2.87
N VAL A 301 10.75 -21.94 3.38
CA VAL A 301 10.67 -21.73 4.82
C VAL A 301 9.86 -22.83 5.51
N ARG A 302 8.76 -23.31 4.91
CA ARG A 302 8.00 -24.45 5.47
C ARG A 302 8.82 -25.73 5.51
N GLU A 303 9.55 -26.03 4.43
CA GLU A 303 10.44 -27.20 4.35
C GLU A 303 11.56 -27.13 5.40
N ASP A 304 12.20 -25.95 5.54
CA ASP A 304 13.21 -25.73 6.57
C ASP A 304 12.63 -25.95 7.97
N LEU A 305 11.55 -25.24 8.32
CA LEU A 305 10.90 -25.34 9.65
C LEU A 305 10.43 -26.77 9.98
N THR A 306 9.94 -27.53 9.00
CA THR A 306 9.51 -28.93 9.21
C THR A 306 10.67 -29.85 9.56
N THR A 307 11.87 -29.56 9.05
CA THR A 307 13.07 -30.38 9.26
C THR A 307 13.94 -29.92 10.44
N ARG A 308 13.61 -28.79 11.08
CA ARG A 308 14.36 -28.27 12.24
C ARG A 308 14.14 -29.11 13.50
N ARG A 309 15.21 -29.77 13.94
CA ARG A 309 15.27 -30.53 15.19
C ARG A 309 14.93 -29.67 16.41
N GLU A 310 15.32 -28.41 16.44
CA GLU A 310 15.07 -27.51 17.57
C GLU A 310 13.58 -27.31 17.83
N LEU A 311 12.79 -27.21 16.75
CA LEU A 311 11.32 -27.10 16.86
C LEU A 311 10.71 -28.41 17.37
N GLN A 312 11.23 -29.56 16.94
CA GLN A 312 10.80 -30.87 17.44
C GLN A 312 11.08 -31.01 18.95
N GLU A 313 12.28 -30.60 19.39
CA GLU A 313 12.65 -30.61 20.82
C GLU A 313 11.79 -29.65 21.67
N LEU A 314 11.25 -28.59 21.05
CA LEU A 314 10.33 -27.64 21.66
C LEU A 314 8.84 -28.06 21.54
N GLY A 315 8.54 -29.26 21.03
CA GLY A 315 7.18 -29.80 20.88
C GLY A 315 6.36 -29.12 19.79
N ALA A 316 7.01 -28.69 18.71
CA ALA A 316 6.40 -28.10 17.52
C ALA A 316 6.44 -29.03 16.30
N ASP A 317 6.77 -30.30 16.48
CA ASP A 317 6.83 -31.35 15.46
C ASP A 317 5.49 -31.60 14.77
N ASP A 318 4.39 -31.53 15.50
CA ASP A 318 3.04 -31.74 14.96
C ASP A 318 2.40 -30.48 14.34
N PHE A 319 3.11 -29.35 14.33
CA PHE A 319 2.53 -28.11 13.82
C PHE A 319 2.51 -28.10 12.28
N ASP A 320 1.32 -27.98 11.71
CA ASP A 320 1.16 -27.82 10.27
C ASP A 320 1.52 -26.40 9.82
N TRP A 321 2.76 -26.21 9.35
CA TRP A 321 3.24 -24.93 8.81
C TRP A 321 2.49 -24.45 7.55
N SER A 322 1.72 -25.33 6.90
CA SER A 322 0.85 -24.96 5.78
C SER A 322 -0.44 -24.27 6.23
N SER A 323 -0.82 -24.40 7.51
CA SER A 323 -1.99 -23.74 8.10
C SER A 323 -1.89 -22.21 8.14
N ILE A 324 -0.66 -21.67 8.10
CA ILE A 324 -0.43 -20.22 7.98
C ILE A 324 -0.32 -19.88 6.49
N ALA A 325 -1.34 -19.18 5.98
CA ALA A 325 -1.32 -18.65 4.62
C ALA A 325 -0.21 -17.60 4.47
N ILE A 326 0.53 -17.63 3.36
CA ILE A 326 1.55 -16.64 3.03
C ILE A 326 1.17 -15.98 1.71
N ASP A 327 0.98 -14.65 1.72
CA ASP A 327 0.77 -13.85 0.51
C ASP A 327 2.13 -13.34 0.01
N ALA A 328 2.61 -13.91 -1.11
CA ALA A 328 3.89 -13.59 -1.72
C ALA A 328 3.77 -12.64 -2.93
N ASN A 329 2.63 -11.95 -3.09
CA ASN A 329 2.36 -11.17 -4.30
C ASN A 329 3.41 -10.06 -4.55
N ASP A 330 3.94 -9.44 -3.48
CA ASP A 330 4.94 -8.37 -3.56
C ASP A 330 6.38 -8.87 -3.85
N THR A 331 6.57 -10.19 -4.02
CA THR A 331 7.90 -10.81 -4.14
C THR A 331 8.05 -11.69 -5.38
N HIS A 332 7.10 -11.68 -6.31
CA HIS A 332 7.22 -12.42 -7.58
C HIS A 332 8.35 -11.89 -8.47
N ASP A 333 8.57 -10.59 -8.45
CA ASP A 333 9.69 -9.96 -9.13
C ASP A 333 10.97 -9.99 -8.30
N ARG A 334 12.09 -9.58 -8.91
CA ARG A 334 13.34 -9.42 -8.17
C ARG A 334 13.20 -8.25 -7.19
N TRP A 335 13.19 -8.58 -5.90
CA TRP A 335 12.98 -7.61 -4.82
C TRP A 335 14.27 -7.18 -4.09
N TRP A 336 15.45 -7.64 -4.53
CA TRP A 336 16.74 -7.34 -3.91
C TRP A 336 17.79 -6.80 -4.89
N ASP A 337 18.67 -5.98 -4.34
CA ASP A 337 19.76 -5.33 -5.05
C ASP A 337 21.10 -5.98 -4.72
N VAL A 338 22.00 -6.09 -5.70
CA VAL A 338 23.36 -6.60 -5.49
C VAL A 338 24.26 -5.52 -4.87
N ILE A 339 24.00 -4.25 -5.15
CA ILE A 339 24.72 -3.11 -4.60
C ILE A 339 23.66 -2.12 -4.11
N GLN A 340 23.90 -1.49 -2.96
CA GLN A 340 23.01 -0.45 -2.45
C GLN A 340 23.83 0.77 -2.04
N PHE A 341 23.70 1.86 -2.78
CA PHE A 341 24.29 3.15 -2.47
C PHE A 341 23.54 3.85 -1.32
N PRO A 342 24.15 4.81 -0.61
CA PRO A 342 23.49 5.52 0.49
C PRO A 342 22.13 6.14 0.12
N SER A 343 22.02 6.79 -1.04
CA SER A 343 20.75 7.37 -1.53
C SER A 343 19.68 6.31 -1.80
N GLU A 344 20.07 5.08 -2.15
CA GLU A 344 19.13 3.97 -2.34
C GLU A 344 18.63 3.40 -1.01
N LYS A 345 19.43 3.50 0.07
CA LYS A 345 18.96 3.15 1.43
C LYS A 345 17.88 4.12 1.88
N GLU A 346 18.04 5.39 1.58
CA GLU A 346 17.06 6.41 1.88
C GLU A 346 15.75 6.18 1.13
N LYS A 347 15.82 6.00 -0.20
CA LYS A 347 14.65 5.67 -1.04
C LYS A 347 13.96 4.38 -0.58
N HIS A 348 14.72 3.40 -0.12
CA HIS A 348 14.17 2.15 0.43
C HIS A 348 13.34 2.44 1.68
N VAL A 349 13.89 3.16 2.65
CA VAL A 349 13.15 3.51 3.88
C VAL A 349 11.96 4.41 3.60
N GLU A 350 12.08 5.34 2.64
CA GLU A 350 10.94 6.14 2.16
C GLU A 350 9.85 5.27 1.56
N SER A 351 10.22 4.24 0.81
CA SER A 351 9.26 3.29 0.23
C SER A 351 8.55 2.49 1.33
N LEU A 352 9.26 2.06 2.37
CA LEU A 352 8.66 1.39 3.52
C LEU A 352 7.69 2.32 4.27
N LEU A 353 8.08 3.58 4.51
CA LEU A 353 7.19 4.58 5.12
C LEU A 353 5.97 4.89 4.26
N MET A 354 6.15 4.98 2.95
CA MET A 354 5.04 5.19 2.03
C MET A 354 4.08 3.99 2.06
N HIS A 355 4.60 2.76 2.13
CA HIS A 355 3.77 1.57 2.30
C HIS A 355 2.96 1.64 3.61
N ILE A 356 3.60 1.96 4.74
CA ILE A 356 2.93 2.13 6.04
C ILE A 356 1.89 3.25 5.97
N ARG A 357 2.17 4.35 5.26
CA ARG A 357 1.21 5.45 5.09
C ARG A 357 0.00 5.01 4.27
N MET A 358 0.23 4.27 3.20
CA MET A 358 -0.78 3.91 2.21
C MET A 358 -1.60 2.67 2.57
N MET A 359 -1.15 1.85 3.53
CA MET A 359 -1.93 0.70 4.00
C MET A 359 -3.32 1.16 4.50
N PRO A 360 -4.43 0.48 4.17
CA PRO A 360 -5.75 0.88 4.66
C PRO A 360 -5.92 0.68 6.18
N GLU A 361 -5.15 -0.23 6.77
CA GLU A 361 -5.21 -0.58 8.18
C GLU A 361 -4.68 0.55 9.08
N ARG A 362 -5.24 0.67 10.29
CA ARG A 362 -4.73 1.58 11.32
C ARG A 362 -3.54 1.00 12.08
N SER A 363 -3.44 -0.32 12.13
CA SER A 363 -2.35 -1.00 12.81
C SER A 363 -1.89 -2.25 12.05
N ALA A 364 -0.63 -2.61 12.26
CA ALA A 364 -0.04 -3.80 11.66
C ALA A 364 1.10 -4.35 12.55
N VAL A 365 1.35 -5.65 12.46
CA VAL A 365 2.58 -6.27 12.95
C VAL A 365 3.54 -6.37 11.77
N LEU A 366 4.79 -5.95 11.94
CA LEU A 366 5.81 -6.02 10.88
C LEU A 366 7.07 -6.70 11.41
N VAL A 367 7.33 -7.91 10.91
CA VAL A 367 8.56 -8.65 11.20
C VAL A 367 9.63 -8.29 10.18
N GLY A 368 10.77 -7.79 10.65
CA GLY A 368 11.83 -7.31 9.76
C GLY A 368 13.15 -7.12 10.48
N HIS A 369 13.90 -6.11 10.08
CA HIS A 369 15.34 -6.05 10.36
C HIS A 369 15.81 -4.74 10.99
N SER A 370 16.90 -4.86 11.74
CA SER A 370 17.34 -3.81 12.65
C SER A 370 17.89 -2.58 11.95
N LEU A 371 18.57 -2.70 10.80
CA LEU A 371 19.15 -1.52 10.13
C LEU A 371 18.06 -0.73 9.42
N ALA A 372 17.12 -1.40 8.74
CA ALA A 372 15.94 -0.75 8.16
C ALA A 372 15.16 0.04 9.23
N PHE A 373 14.83 -0.61 10.36
CA PHE A 373 14.11 0.06 11.45
C PHE A 373 14.92 1.20 12.07
N ARG A 374 16.20 0.99 12.35
CA ARG A 374 17.05 2.03 12.94
C ARG A 374 17.20 3.22 11.99
N HIS A 375 17.44 2.99 10.71
CA HIS A 375 17.61 4.06 9.72
C HIS A 375 16.33 4.88 9.58
N MET A 376 15.16 4.22 9.59
CA MET A 376 13.86 4.90 9.66
C MET A 376 13.73 5.77 10.90
N MET A 377 14.05 5.26 12.10
CA MET A 377 13.98 6.05 13.33
C MET A 377 15.00 7.20 13.37
N GLN A 378 16.19 7.00 12.81
CA GLN A 378 17.21 8.03 12.73
C GLN A 378 16.78 9.20 11.82
N LYS A 379 16.21 8.89 10.66
CA LYS A 379 15.85 9.90 9.65
C LYS A 379 14.48 10.54 9.91
N TYR A 380 13.52 9.77 10.41
CA TYR A 380 12.10 10.16 10.50
C TYR A 380 11.55 10.20 11.94
N GLY A 381 12.38 9.83 12.91
CA GLY A 381 12.08 9.91 14.34
C GLY A 381 12.00 11.35 14.84
N GLY A 382 10.84 11.75 15.36
CA GLY A 382 10.72 13.01 16.10
C GLY A 382 11.57 13.04 17.38
N THR A 383 11.55 14.16 18.08
CA THR A 383 12.24 14.34 19.38
C THR A 383 11.71 13.41 20.48
N ALA A 384 10.46 12.94 20.34
CA ALA A 384 9.83 11.99 21.25
C ALA A 384 10.24 10.52 21.00
N VAL A 385 10.93 10.21 19.90
CA VAL A 385 11.54 8.89 19.71
C VAL A 385 12.77 8.78 20.59
N SER A 386 12.77 7.82 21.51
CA SER A 386 13.90 7.59 22.41
C SER A 386 15.21 7.48 21.63
N GLU A 387 16.26 8.16 22.10
CA GLU A 387 17.61 8.05 21.54
C GLU A 387 18.11 6.60 21.49
N ASN A 388 17.58 5.71 22.34
CA ASN A 388 17.85 4.28 22.25
C ASN A 388 17.40 3.68 20.91
N PHE A 389 16.24 4.06 20.36
CA PHE A 389 15.78 3.54 19.05
C PHE A 389 16.59 4.09 17.87
N LYS A 390 17.19 5.28 18.03
CA LYS A 390 18.06 5.88 17.01
C LYS A 390 19.46 5.28 17.04
N THR A 391 19.96 4.90 18.21
CA THR A 391 21.36 4.48 18.37
C THR A 391 21.52 2.96 18.48
N LYS A 392 20.60 2.28 19.16
CA LYS A 392 20.66 0.85 19.47
C LYS A 392 19.75 0.04 18.55
N LYS A 393 20.15 -1.21 18.32
CA LYS A 393 19.32 -2.20 17.64
C LYS A 393 18.26 -2.72 18.61
N ILE A 394 17.04 -2.94 18.13
CA ILE A 394 16.04 -3.75 18.85
C ILE A 394 16.66 -5.12 19.15
N LYS A 395 16.42 -5.72 20.31
CA LYS A 395 16.92 -7.08 20.60
C LYS A 395 16.31 -8.10 19.62
N ASN A 396 16.96 -9.22 19.38
CA ASN A 396 16.38 -10.29 18.55
C ASN A 396 15.05 -10.74 19.14
N CYS A 397 14.02 -10.91 18.30
CA CYS A 397 12.64 -11.17 18.72
C CYS A 397 12.07 -10.12 19.70
N GLY A 398 12.67 -8.92 19.75
CA GLY A 398 12.13 -7.78 20.49
C GLY A 398 11.00 -7.12 19.72
N VAL A 399 9.98 -6.67 20.44
CA VAL A 399 8.80 -5.99 19.88
C VAL A 399 8.81 -4.52 20.28
N ALA A 400 8.78 -3.65 19.27
CA ALA A 400 8.68 -2.21 19.42
C ALA A 400 7.37 -1.70 18.86
N VAL A 401 6.70 -0.82 19.59
CA VAL A 401 5.48 -0.13 19.16
C VAL A 401 5.88 1.24 18.66
N VAL A 402 5.40 1.59 17.47
CA VAL A 402 5.71 2.87 16.84
C VAL A 402 4.43 3.49 16.33
N ASP A 403 4.19 4.73 16.77
CA ASP A 403 3.08 5.54 16.31
C ASP A 403 3.54 6.50 15.22
N PHE A 404 2.87 6.44 14.07
CA PHE A 404 3.04 7.36 12.96
C PHE A 404 1.88 8.34 12.91
N ASP A 405 2.16 9.62 12.65
CA ASP A 405 1.17 10.64 12.31
C ASP A 405 1.56 11.36 11.02
N PHE A 406 0.85 11.01 9.96
CA PHE A 406 0.99 11.56 8.62
C PHE A 406 0.10 12.80 8.37
N ASN A 407 -0.56 13.36 9.40
CA ASN A 407 -1.42 14.56 9.23
C ASN A 407 -0.63 15.85 8.95
N HIS A 408 0.64 15.92 9.36
CA HIS A 408 1.42 17.16 9.35
C HIS A 408 2.46 17.24 8.23
N GLN A 409 2.43 16.32 7.26
CA GLN A 409 3.46 16.27 6.23
C GLN A 409 3.04 17.03 4.99
N HIS A 410 3.41 18.31 4.93
CA HIS A 410 3.78 18.91 3.66
C HIS A 410 5.07 18.21 3.20
N PHE A 411 4.98 17.27 2.27
CA PHE A 411 6.14 16.84 1.49
C PHE A 411 6.40 17.95 0.46
N THR A 412 6.94 19.09 0.90
CA THR A 412 7.56 20.03 -0.02
C THR A 412 8.84 19.39 -0.48
N LEU A 413 8.85 18.90 -1.73
CA LEU A 413 10.06 18.62 -2.50
C LEU A 413 10.73 19.99 -2.76
N GLY A 414 11.39 20.55 -1.75
CA GLY A 414 12.03 21.86 -1.82
C GLY A 414 13.54 21.71 -1.81
N ASP A 415 14.19 22.30 -2.81
CA ASP A 415 15.64 22.39 -2.99
C ASP A 415 16.36 23.19 -1.88
N ASP A 416 15.62 23.79 -0.94
CA ASP A 416 16.15 24.79 -0.02
C ASP A 416 16.06 24.33 1.44
N GLY A 417 16.95 23.41 1.86
CA GLY A 417 17.40 23.27 3.25
C GLY A 417 16.36 23.00 4.36
N ASP A 418 15.10 22.70 4.02
CA ASP A 418 13.97 22.73 4.95
C ASP A 418 13.66 21.40 5.62
N SER A 419 13.17 21.51 6.86
CA SER A 419 12.91 20.44 7.83
C SER A 419 12.31 19.16 7.21
N ILE A 420 13.03 18.04 7.33
CA ILE A 420 12.52 16.72 6.95
C ILE A 420 11.28 16.42 7.80
N PRO A 421 10.11 16.13 7.20
CA PRO A 421 8.93 15.74 7.94
C PRO A 421 9.22 14.53 8.83
N THR A 422 8.84 14.61 10.12
CA THR A 422 9.03 13.52 11.10
C THR A 422 7.69 12.81 11.36
N PRO A 423 7.33 11.79 10.56
CA PRO A 423 6.07 11.07 10.72
C PRO A 423 6.03 10.26 12.02
N VAL A 424 7.18 9.88 12.59
CA VAL A 424 7.23 9.03 13.77
C VAL A 424 7.05 9.90 15.02
N ARG A 425 5.91 9.72 15.71
CA ARG A 425 5.57 10.45 16.93
C ARG A 425 6.17 9.84 18.19
N SER A 426 6.09 8.52 18.32
CA SER A 426 6.58 7.79 19.50
C SER A 426 7.08 6.42 19.10
N ALA A 427 8.06 5.94 19.85
CA ALA A 427 8.55 4.57 19.78
C ALA A 427 8.81 4.06 21.20
N SER A 428 8.23 2.92 21.56
CA SER A 428 8.39 2.24 22.86
C SER A 428 8.65 0.76 22.65
N LEU A 429 9.24 0.08 23.65
CA LEU A 429 9.40 -1.37 23.65
C LEU A 429 8.21 -1.98 24.41
N LEU A 430 7.51 -2.93 23.78
CA LEU A 430 6.31 -3.57 24.37
C LEU A 430 6.63 -4.87 25.11
N LEU A 431 7.63 -5.62 24.64
CA LEU A 431 7.95 -6.96 25.15
C LEU A 431 9.45 -7.14 25.42
N ASP A 432 10.11 -6.14 26.04
CA ASP A 432 11.47 -6.37 26.53
C ASP A 432 11.47 -7.37 27.71
N SER A 433 12.64 -7.95 28.00
CA SER A 433 12.87 -9.06 28.94
C SER A 433 12.28 -8.86 30.34
N ASP A 434 12.01 -7.62 30.75
CA ASP A 434 11.64 -7.29 32.13
C ASP A 434 10.12 -7.07 32.30
N PHE A 435 9.32 -7.30 31.25
CA PHE A 435 7.89 -6.93 31.24
C PHE A 435 6.96 -8.01 31.85
N MET A 436 7.44 -9.23 32.12
CA MET A 436 6.59 -10.39 32.43
C MET A 436 7.17 -11.38 33.46
N ASP A 437 8.34 -11.08 34.02
CA ASP A 437 8.94 -11.83 35.14
C ASP A 437 8.49 -11.26 36.49
#